data_AF-A0A4P6XV24-F1
#
_entry.id   AF-A0A4P6XV24-F1
#
_cell.length_a   1.000
_cell.length_b   1.000
_cell.length_c   1.000
_cell.angle_alpha   90.00
_cell.angle_beta   90.00
_cell.angle_gamma   90.00
#
_symmetry.space_group_name_H-M   'P 1'
#
loop_
_entity.id
_entity.type
_entity.pdbx_description
1 polymer ?
#
loop_
_entity_poly.entity_id
_entity_poly.type
_entity_poly.pdbx_seq_one_letter_code
_entity_poly.pdbx_strand_id
1 'polypeptide(L)'
;MRCVLASTLFLIFVARPIASYASANETLGAPMNSIKRLTPGALSMRGTLTGVVHDMKSKVVESDDAQLFLKNESIAVSQVLDWFVNRLRMFINNAEFKNEAFEEGVDLMRKDLNAITKRALLIPDSAAIKNQLCFATYFFLNMEDSANVLRMYRTYITEIHMASWIVYIHLSLLRLFNLHGIPDLTTPGYLEILKRLRRLLVFWGSVFSELQDVLPLIAAVFEDKLSLAEKVLIYLEQHNSPM
;
A
#
# COMPACT_ATOMS: atom_id res chain seq x y z
N MET A 1 36.25 7.34 39.61
CA MET A 1 36.10 8.18 38.40
C MET A 1 34.63 8.24 38.06
N ARG A 2 34.03 9.43 38.15
CA ARG A 2 32.63 9.72 37.89
C ARG A 2 32.45 10.00 36.40
N CYS A 3 31.35 9.54 35.80
CA CYS A 3 30.77 10.22 34.65
C CYS A 3 29.24 10.23 34.82
N VAL A 4 28.68 11.41 34.69
CA VAL A 4 27.32 11.84 35.06
C VAL A 4 26.82 12.68 33.89
N LEU A 5 25.52 12.53 33.56
CA LEU A 5 24.67 13.36 32.66
C LEU A 5 24.90 13.19 31.14
N ALA A 6 23.90 13.22 30.26
CA ALA A 6 22.64 13.94 30.37
C ALA A 6 21.47 13.22 29.64
N SER A 7 20.34 13.20 30.35
CA SER A 7 18.99 12.92 29.88
C SER A 7 18.32 14.26 29.57
N THR A 8 17.81 14.49 28.35
CA THR A 8 16.72 15.47 28.11
C THR A 8 16.13 15.38 26.69
N LEU A 9 14.79 15.41 26.65
CA LEU A 9 13.88 15.91 25.59
C LEU A 9 13.58 15.01 24.37
N PHE A 10 12.44 14.30 24.40
CA PHE A 10 11.17 14.79 23.80
C PHE A 10 10.00 13.84 24.14
N LEU A 11 9.21 14.22 25.16
CA LEU A 11 7.87 13.69 25.40
C LEU A 11 6.88 14.77 24.94
N ILE A 12 6.10 14.50 23.90
CA ILE A 12 4.78 15.11 23.72
C ILE A 12 3.78 13.97 23.58
N PHE A 13 3.17 13.64 24.71
CA PHE A 13 1.97 12.83 24.84
C PHE A 13 0.77 13.65 24.37
N VAL A 14 -0.09 13.06 23.54
CA VAL A 14 -1.53 13.36 23.58
C VAL A 14 -2.16 12.24 24.42
N ALA A 15 -2.27 12.47 25.72
CA ALA A 15 -3.01 11.59 26.61
C ALA A 15 -4.52 11.80 26.37
N ARG A 16 -5.22 10.76 25.92
CA ARG A 16 -6.68 10.64 26.08
C ARG A 16 -6.97 9.60 27.16
N PRO A 17 -7.91 9.86 28.08
CA PRO A 17 -8.31 8.86 29.07
C PRO A 17 -9.21 7.82 28.39
N ILE A 18 -8.83 6.54 28.47
CA ILE A 18 -9.69 5.42 28.04
C ILE A 18 -10.38 4.88 29.27
N ALA A 19 -11.72 4.91 29.25
CA ALA A 19 -12.56 4.22 30.19
C ALA A 19 -12.39 2.71 30.04
N SER A 20 -12.12 2.05 31.17
CA SER A 20 -11.97 0.60 31.29
C SER A 20 -13.27 -0.12 30.91
N TYR A 21 -13.20 -1.01 29.92
CA TYR A 21 -14.20 -2.06 29.72
C TYR A 21 -13.50 -3.41 29.78
N ALA A 22 -13.97 -4.23 30.71
CA ALA A 22 -13.48 -5.57 30.98
C ALA A 22 -14.11 -6.60 30.04
N SER A 23 -13.22 -7.43 29.47
CA SER A 23 -13.34 -8.87 29.19
C SER A 23 -14.61 -9.45 28.54
N ALA A 24 -14.41 -10.10 27.39
CA ALA A 24 -14.85 -11.48 27.19
C ALA A 24 -13.86 -12.20 26.25
N ASN A 25 -13.41 -13.38 26.70
CA ASN A 25 -12.55 -14.30 25.96
C ASN A 25 -13.26 -14.81 24.71
N GLU A 26 -12.61 -14.71 23.54
CA GLU A 26 -12.95 -15.52 22.38
C GLU A 26 -11.72 -16.23 21.80
N THR A 27 -12.01 -17.46 21.41
CA THR A 27 -11.15 -18.60 21.14
C THR A 27 -10.25 -18.36 19.93
N LEU A 28 -8.95 -18.59 20.13
CA LEU A 28 -7.88 -18.49 19.13
C LEU A 28 -8.10 -19.53 18.01
N GLY A 29 -8.74 -19.13 16.91
CA GLY A 29 -8.84 -19.90 15.68
C GLY A 29 -7.50 -19.94 14.94
N ALA A 30 -7.12 -21.12 14.43
CA ALA A 30 -5.86 -21.39 13.75
C ALA A 30 -5.60 -20.49 12.52
N PRO A 31 -4.33 -20.19 12.21
CA PRO A 31 -3.97 -19.27 11.13
C PRO A 31 -4.19 -19.88 9.75
N MET A 32 -4.96 -19.17 8.94
CA MET A 32 -5.19 -19.47 7.53
C MET A 32 -3.91 -19.15 6.73
N ASN A 33 -3.23 -20.20 6.29
CA ASN A 33 -2.07 -20.12 5.42
C ASN A 33 -2.44 -19.83 3.96
N SER A 34 -1.52 -19.11 3.29
CA SER A 34 -1.26 -19.13 1.84
C SER A 34 -2.04 -18.16 0.94
N ILE A 35 -1.81 -16.85 1.10
CA ILE A 35 -1.86 -15.93 -0.05
C ILE A 35 -0.60 -16.20 -0.88
N LYS A 36 -0.77 -16.86 -2.04
CA LYS A 36 0.27 -16.98 -3.06
C LYS A 36 0.63 -15.58 -3.54
N ARG A 37 1.77 -15.07 -3.08
CA ARG A 37 2.39 -13.84 -3.60
C ARG A 37 2.63 -14.01 -5.11
N LEU A 38 2.01 -13.15 -5.90
CA LEU A 38 2.30 -13.00 -7.32
C LEU A 38 3.73 -12.47 -7.47
N THR A 39 4.64 -13.31 -7.94
CA THR A 39 5.96 -12.87 -8.41
C THR A 39 5.84 -12.35 -9.85
N PRO A 40 6.32 -11.13 -10.13
CA PRO A 40 6.39 -10.62 -11.50
C PRO A 40 7.62 -11.25 -12.18
N GLY A 41 7.45 -12.40 -12.86
CA GLY A 41 8.60 -13.01 -13.53
C GLY A 41 8.39 -14.26 -14.39
N ALA A 42 7.20 -14.85 -14.48
CA ALA A 42 7.04 -16.10 -15.24
C ALA A 42 5.89 -16.00 -16.24
N LEU A 43 6.23 -15.76 -17.52
CA LEU A 43 5.51 -16.26 -18.70
C LEU A 43 6.33 -15.94 -19.96
N SER A 44 7.27 -16.85 -20.28
CA SER A 44 7.88 -16.93 -21.61
C SER A 44 7.84 -18.40 -22.03
N MET A 45 6.76 -18.81 -22.70
CA MET A 45 6.73 -20.06 -23.46
C MET A 45 6.66 -19.71 -24.93
N ARG A 46 7.76 -19.99 -25.62
CA ARG A 46 8.00 -19.77 -27.04
C ARG A 46 7.72 -21.10 -27.75
N GLY A 47 6.54 -21.23 -28.33
CA GLY A 47 6.16 -22.35 -29.21
C GLY A 47 6.14 -21.90 -30.66
N THR A 48 7.10 -22.39 -31.45
CA THR A 48 7.25 -22.10 -32.88
C THR A 48 6.28 -22.98 -33.67
N LEU A 49 5.23 -22.41 -34.24
CA LEU A 49 4.35 -23.05 -35.22
C LEU A 49 4.26 -22.17 -36.46
N THR A 50 5.13 -22.44 -37.42
CA THR A 50 5.10 -21.86 -38.78
C THR A 50 4.21 -22.75 -39.65
N GLY A 51 2.95 -22.33 -39.81
CA GLY A 51 1.98 -22.99 -40.69
C GLY A 51 1.17 -21.94 -41.43
N VAL A 52 1.59 -21.64 -42.66
CA VAL A 52 0.86 -21.10 -43.81
C VAL A 52 -0.59 -20.67 -43.52
N VAL A 53 -0.81 -19.36 -43.30
CA VAL A 53 -2.13 -18.74 -43.48
C VAL A 53 -2.00 -17.66 -44.54
N HIS A 54 -2.70 -17.91 -45.63
CA HIS A 54 -2.81 -17.02 -46.78
C HIS A 54 -3.41 -15.67 -46.38
N ASP A 55 -2.78 -14.66 -46.94
CA ASP A 55 -3.02 -13.23 -46.86
C ASP A 55 -4.46 -12.84 -47.23
N MET A 56 -5.33 -12.74 -46.22
CA MET A 56 -6.55 -11.95 -46.27
C MET A 56 -6.38 -10.74 -45.33
N LYS A 57 -5.56 -9.77 -45.77
CA LYS A 57 -5.61 -8.39 -45.25
C LYS A 57 -6.97 -7.78 -45.57
N SER A 58 -7.98 -8.16 -44.80
CA SER A 58 -9.18 -7.36 -44.61
C SER A 58 -8.72 -6.01 -44.08
N LYS A 59 -8.72 -5.00 -44.95
CA LYS A 59 -8.69 -3.59 -44.54
C LYS A 59 -9.98 -3.34 -43.76
N VAL A 60 -9.97 -3.73 -42.48
CA VAL A 60 -10.96 -3.23 -41.53
C VAL A 60 -10.64 -1.75 -41.42
N VAL A 61 -11.46 -0.93 -42.06
CA VAL A 61 -11.48 0.51 -41.86
C VAL A 61 -11.87 0.68 -40.39
N GLU A 62 -10.86 0.88 -39.53
CA GLU A 62 -11.10 1.32 -38.16
C GLU A 62 -11.92 2.60 -38.26
N SER A 63 -13.16 2.53 -37.79
CA SER A 63 -14.06 3.66 -37.76
C SER A 63 -13.52 4.66 -36.74
N ASP A 64 -13.32 5.92 -37.17
CA ASP A 64 -12.88 7.02 -36.32
C ASP A 64 -13.73 7.15 -35.04
N ASP A 65 -15.00 6.76 -35.11
CA ASP A 65 -15.94 6.76 -33.98
C ASP A 65 -15.53 5.77 -32.87
N ALA A 66 -14.98 4.60 -33.24
CA ALA A 66 -14.54 3.59 -32.28
C ALA A 66 -13.29 4.03 -31.50
N GLN A 67 -12.34 4.69 -32.17
CA GLN A 67 -11.15 5.24 -31.51
C GLN A 67 -11.52 6.37 -30.56
N LEU A 68 -12.45 7.24 -30.95
CA LEU A 68 -12.96 8.31 -30.09
C LEU A 68 -13.65 7.76 -28.83
N PHE A 69 -14.47 6.72 -28.99
CA PHE A 69 -15.12 6.04 -27.86
C PHE A 69 -14.10 5.47 -26.86
N LEU A 70 -13.09 4.72 -27.33
CA LEU A 70 -12.05 4.14 -26.47
C LEU A 70 -11.22 5.21 -25.74
N LYS A 71 -10.92 6.33 -26.41
CA LYS A 71 -10.22 7.45 -25.79
C LYS A 71 -11.04 8.08 -24.66
N ASN A 72 -12.34 8.30 -24.88
CA ASN A 72 -13.23 8.87 -23.87
C ASN A 72 -13.40 7.92 -22.68
N GLU A 73 -13.54 6.61 -22.93
CA GLU A 73 -13.64 5.61 -21.86
C GLU A 73 -12.33 5.52 -21.06
N SER A 74 -11.17 5.61 -21.72
CA SER A 74 -9.85 5.67 -21.06
C SER A 74 -9.75 6.86 -20.11
N ILE A 75 -10.17 8.06 -20.53
CA ILE A 75 -10.20 9.25 -19.67
C ILE A 75 -11.13 9.04 -18.48
N ALA A 76 -12.33 8.52 -18.71
CA ALA A 76 -13.30 8.27 -17.65
C ALA A 76 -12.77 7.26 -16.61
N VAL A 77 -12.18 6.15 -17.06
CA VAL A 77 -11.58 5.15 -16.17
C VAL A 77 -10.41 5.74 -15.38
N SER A 78 -9.54 6.53 -16.01
CA SER A 78 -8.43 7.21 -15.32
C SER A 78 -8.93 8.16 -14.23
N GLN A 79 -10.02 8.91 -14.47
CA GLN A 79 -10.60 9.81 -13.46
C GLN A 79 -11.19 9.04 -12.28
N VAL A 80 -11.86 7.91 -12.52
CA VAL A 80 -12.41 7.08 -11.44
C VAL A 80 -11.29 6.42 -10.64
N LEU A 81 -10.20 6.00 -11.29
CA LEU A 81 -9.01 5.48 -10.61
C LEU A 81 -8.35 6.55 -9.73
N ASP A 82 -8.22 7.79 -10.22
CA ASP A 82 -7.69 8.91 -9.42
C ASP A 82 -8.53 9.15 -8.17
N TRP A 83 -9.85 9.23 -8.34
CA TRP A 83 -10.78 9.35 -7.21
C TRP A 83 -10.62 8.21 -6.20
N PHE A 84 -10.49 6.96 -6.67
CA PHE A 84 -10.34 5.80 -5.81
C PHE A 84 -9.03 5.84 -5.02
N VAL A 85 -7.91 6.18 -5.67
CA VAL A 85 -6.61 6.35 -4.99
C VAL A 85 -6.67 7.50 -3.98
N ASN A 86 -7.28 8.63 -4.33
CA ASN A 86 -7.44 9.74 -3.39
C ASN A 86 -8.29 9.34 -2.18
N ARG A 87 -9.35 8.54 -2.37
CA ARG A 87 -10.14 7.98 -1.27
C ARG A 87 -9.30 7.07 -0.36
N LEU A 88 -8.43 6.23 -0.92
CA LEU A 88 -7.48 5.42 -0.12
C LEU A 88 -6.58 6.31 0.74
N ARG A 89 -6.01 7.37 0.15
CA ARG A 89 -5.13 8.31 0.87
C ARG A 89 -5.82 8.99 2.06
N MET A 90 -7.14 9.22 2.01
CA MET A 90 -7.89 9.87 3.10
C MET A 90 -7.90 9.07 4.41
N PHE A 91 -7.67 7.76 4.36
CA PHE A 91 -7.53 6.93 5.56
C PHE A 91 -6.15 7.04 6.20
N ILE A 92 -5.17 7.66 5.54
CA ILE A 92 -3.81 7.83 6.04
C ILE A 92 -3.61 9.32 6.31
N ASN A 93 -3.64 9.73 7.58
CA ASN A 93 -3.39 11.12 7.94
C ASN A 93 -1.90 11.32 8.30
N ASN A 94 -1.52 12.43 8.93
CA ASN A 94 -0.11 12.70 9.29
C ASN A 94 0.34 12.04 10.60
N ALA A 95 -0.56 11.35 11.30
CA ALA A 95 -0.33 10.75 12.61
C ALA A 95 -0.61 9.24 12.63
N GLU A 96 -1.57 8.75 11.86
CA GLU A 96 -2.07 7.38 11.94
C GLU A 96 -2.77 6.91 10.66
N PHE A 97 -2.96 5.60 10.58
CA PHE A 97 -3.89 4.95 9.65
C PHE A 97 -5.24 4.78 10.38
N LYS A 98 -6.31 5.35 9.81
CA LYS A 98 -7.69 5.29 10.32
C LYS A 98 -8.30 3.90 10.07
N ASN A 99 -7.77 2.91 10.78
CA ASN A 99 -8.09 1.50 10.56
C ASN A 99 -9.60 1.22 10.67
N GLU A 100 -10.25 1.67 11.74
CA GLU A 100 -11.68 1.42 11.99
C GLU A 100 -12.55 1.96 10.84
N ALA A 101 -12.32 3.21 10.43
CA ALA A 101 -13.06 3.82 9.32
C ALA A 101 -12.80 3.09 7.98
N PHE A 102 -11.60 2.56 7.77
CA PHE A 102 -11.29 1.78 6.58
C PHE A 102 -12.01 0.42 6.60
N GLU A 103 -12.02 -0.27 7.75
CA GLU A 103 -12.72 -1.55 7.94
C GLU A 103 -14.22 -1.43 7.67
N GLU A 104 -14.86 -0.34 8.11
CA GLU A 104 -16.28 -0.07 7.83
C GLU A 104 -16.58 0.06 6.32
N GLY A 105 -15.61 0.52 5.53
CA GLY A 105 -15.76 0.78 4.10
C GLY A 105 -15.18 -0.28 3.16
N VAL A 106 -14.42 -1.26 3.67
CA VAL A 106 -13.55 -2.12 2.84
C VAL A 106 -14.32 -2.92 1.80
N ASP A 107 -15.50 -3.47 2.16
CA ASP A 107 -16.30 -4.27 1.24
C ASP A 107 -16.89 -3.43 0.10
N LEU A 108 -17.28 -2.18 0.38
CA LEU A 108 -17.74 -1.26 -0.64
C LEU A 108 -16.59 -0.87 -1.56
N MET A 109 -15.41 -0.56 -1.01
CA MET A 109 -14.22 -0.23 -1.79
C MET A 109 -13.77 -1.40 -2.68
N ARG A 110 -13.88 -2.64 -2.20
CA ARG A 110 -13.60 -3.83 -3.01
C ARG A 110 -14.57 -3.94 -4.20
N LYS A 111 -15.85 -3.65 -3.99
CA LYS A 111 -16.85 -3.60 -5.07
C LYS A 111 -16.54 -2.50 -6.08
N ASP A 112 -16.16 -1.31 -5.61
CA ASP A 112 -15.76 -0.18 -6.46
C ASP A 112 -14.55 -0.57 -7.33
N LEU A 113 -13.49 -1.12 -6.74
CA LEU A 113 -12.29 -1.56 -7.46
C LEU A 113 -12.61 -2.65 -8.50
N ASN A 114 -13.47 -3.60 -8.16
CA ASN A 114 -13.93 -4.63 -9.10
C ASN A 114 -14.71 -4.04 -10.29
N ALA A 115 -15.55 -3.03 -10.05
CA ALA A 115 -16.28 -2.35 -11.12
C ALA A 115 -15.32 -1.57 -12.03
N ILE A 116 -14.35 -0.86 -11.46
CA ILE A 116 -13.30 -0.14 -12.21
C ILE A 116 -12.49 -1.12 -13.05
N THR A 117 -12.10 -2.27 -12.48
CA THR A 117 -11.35 -3.32 -13.16
C THR A 117 -12.08 -3.83 -14.39
N LYS A 118 -13.38 -4.13 -14.26
CA LYS A 118 -14.21 -4.57 -15.40
C LYS A 118 -14.24 -3.56 -16.53
N ARG A 119 -14.32 -2.26 -16.23
CA ARG A 119 -14.28 -1.19 -17.24
C ARG A 119 -12.89 -1.04 -17.87
N ALA A 120 -11.84 -1.08 -17.06
CA ALA A 120 -10.46 -1.01 -17.53
C ALA A 120 -10.12 -2.12 -18.53
N LEU A 121 -10.67 -3.32 -18.34
CA LEU A 121 -10.49 -4.46 -19.26
C LEU A 121 -11.14 -4.25 -20.64
N LEU A 122 -12.07 -3.30 -20.78
CA LEU A 122 -12.69 -2.95 -22.07
C LEU A 122 -11.82 -2.01 -22.90
N ILE A 123 -10.74 -1.46 -22.33
CA ILE A 123 -9.82 -0.55 -23.01
C ILE A 123 -8.56 -1.36 -23.40
N PRO A 124 -8.51 -1.95 -24.62
CA PRO A 124 -7.36 -2.73 -25.04
C PRO A 124 -6.10 -1.85 -25.07
N ASP A 125 -4.96 -2.46 -24.73
CA ASP A 125 -3.61 -1.93 -24.95
C ASP A 125 -3.24 -0.58 -24.32
N SER A 126 -4.07 -0.02 -23.44
CA SER A 126 -3.70 1.17 -22.67
C SER A 126 -2.76 0.81 -21.52
N ALA A 127 -1.44 0.91 -21.77
CA ALA A 127 -0.41 0.71 -20.74
C ALA A 127 -0.58 1.65 -19.54
N ALA A 128 -1.03 2.90 -19.80
CA ALA A 128 -1.31 3.87 -18.75
C ALA A 128 -2.40 3.37 -17.78
N ILE A 129 -3.55 2.93 -18.32
CA ILE A 129 -4.68 2.43 -17.50
C ILE A 129 -4.28 1.17 -16.75
N LYS A 130 -3.52 0.25 -17.38
CA LYS A 130 -2.99 -0.95 -16.73
C LYS A 130 -2.10 -0.60 -15.53
N ASN A 131 -1.20 0.38 -15.68
CA ASN A 131 -0.32 0.82 -14.59
C ASN A 131 -1.11 1.46 -13.45
N GLN A 132 -2.07 2.33 -13.76
CA GLN A 132 -2.92 2.98 -12.75
C GLN A 132 -3.76 1.96 -11.98
N LEU A 133 -4.39 1.01 -12.68
CA LEU A 133 -5.16 -0.07 -12.05
C LEU A 133 -4.26 -0.96 -11.18
N CYS A 134 -3.06 -1.30 -11.66
CA CYS A 134 -2.08 -2.08 -10.90
C CYS A 134 -1.72 -1.37 -9.59
N PHE A 135 -1.39 -0.08 -9.65
CA PHE A 135 -1.07 0.71 -8.46
C PHE A 135 -2.27 0.84 -7.51
N ALA A 136 -3.46 1.17 -8.00
CA ALA A 136 -4.67 1.27 -7.18
C ALA A 136 -4.99 -0.04 -6.46
N THR A 137 -4.84 -1.18 -7.17
CA THR A 137 -5.03 -2.52 -6.61
C THR A 137 -3.99 -2.82 -5.54
N TYR A 138 -2.72 -2.56 -5.84
CA TYR A 138 -1.62 -2.76 -4.89
C TYR A 138 -1.83 -1.92 -3.62
N PHE A 139 -2.20 -0.65 -3.74
CA PHE A 139 -2.41 0.23 -2.59
C PHE A 139 -3.61 -0.24 -1.74
N PHE A 140 -4.73 -0.58 -2.36
CA PHE A 140 -5.90 -1.13 -1.68
C PHE A 140 -5.57 -2.42 -0.90
N LEU A 141 -4.90 -3.38 -1.54
CA LEU A 141 -4.53 -4.65 -0.91
C LEU A 141 -3.58 -4.44 0.28
N ASN A 142 -2.61 -3.52 0.17
CA ASN A 142 -1.72 -3.22 1.29
C ASN A 142 -2.46 -2.59 2.47
N MET A 143 -3.49 -1.77 2.23
CA MET A 143 -4.33 -1.22 3.29
C MET A 143 -5.22 -2.30 3.91
N GLU A 144 -5.82 -3.18 3.10
CA GLU A 144 -6.62 -4.32 3.56
C GLU A 144 -5.82 -5.30 4.41
N ASP A 145 -4.64 -5.71 3.95
CA ASP A 145 -3.73 -6.58 4.70
C ASP A 145 -3.31 -5.93 6.02
N SER A 146 -3.03 -4.63 5.99
CA SER A 146 -2.64 -3.87 7.18
C SER A 146 -3.78 -3.75 8.17
N ALA A 147 -5.01 -3.52 7.70
CA ALA A 147 -6.20 -3.49 8.54
C ALA A 147 -6.46 -4.84 9.21
N ASN A 148 -6.36 -5.93 8.44
CA ASN A 148 -6.49 -7.28 8.96
C ASN A 148 -5.48 -7.58 10.07
N VAL A 149 -4.22 -7.17 9.89
CA VAL A 149 -3.18 -7.29 10.91
C VAL A 149 -3.58 -6.52 12.17
N LEU A 150 -3.94 -5.25 12.06
CA LEU A 150 -4.30 -4.41 13.22
C LEU A 150 -5.54 -4.93 13.94
N ARG A 151 -6.51 -5.48 13.21
CA ARG A 151 -7.72 -6.08 13.77
C ARG A 151 -7.44 -7.28 14.67
N MET A 152 -6.45 -8.10 14.34
CA MET A 152 -6.07 -9.26 15.15
C MET A 152 -5.48 -8.84 16.50
N TYR A 153 -5.04 -7.59 16.62
CA TYR A 153 -4.20 -7.08 17.69
C TYR A 153 -4.86 -5.90 18.41
N ARG A 154 -6.12 -6.09 18.87
CA ARG A 154 -6.87 -5.05 19.61
C ARG A 154 -6.30 -4.74 21.00
N THR A 155 -5.40 -5.57 21.52
CA THR A 155 -4.80 -5.38 22.85
C THR A 155 -3.66 -4.38 22.79
N TYR A 156 -3.63 -3.45 23.74
CA TYR A 156 -2.57 -2.44 23.88
C TYR A 156 -1.33 -3.02 24.58
N ILE A 157 -0.58 -3.88 23.89
CA ILE A 157 0.78 -4.24 24.29
C ILE A 157 1.80 -3.47 23.43
N THR A 158 2.99 -3.27 23.99
CA THR A 158 4.05 -2.43 23.41
C THR A 158 4.43 -2.91 22.00
N GLU A 159 4.54 -4.22 21.78
CA GLU A 159 4.97 -4.79 20.49
C GLU A 159 3.92 -4.57 19.39
N ILE A 160 2.63 -4.67 19.74
CA ILE A 160 1.50 -4.37 18.83
C ILE A 160 1.54 -2.90 18.42
N HIS A 161 1.81 -2.01 19.37
CA HIS A 161 1.91 -0.58 19.08
C HIS A 161 3.05 -0.29 18.10
N MET A 162 4.20 -0.95 18.25
CA MET A 162 5.33 -0.81 17.33
C MET A 162 5.01 -1.36 15.93
N ALA A 163 4.37 -2.53 15.84
CA ALA A 163 3.90 -3.06 14.57
C ALA A 163 2.93 -2.10 13.86
N SER A 164 2.06 -1.45 14.64
CA SER A 164 1.13 -0.43 14.12
C SER A 164 1.84 0.79 13.55
N TRP A 165 2.92 1.24 14.19
CA TRP A 165 3.75 2.33 13.68
C TRP A 165 4.44 1.98 12.35
N ILE A 166 4.98 0.77 12.22
CA ILE A 166 5.60 0.33 10.97
C ILE A 166 4.58 0.20 9.85
N VAL A 167 3.39 -0.34 10.14
CA VAL A 167 2.26 -0.35 9.20
C VAL A 167 1.94 1.07 8.72
N TYR A 168 1.82 2.02 9.64
CA TYR A 168 1.57 3.42 9.30
C TYR A 168 2.68 4.02 8.43
N ILE A 169 3.95 3.77 8.74
CA ILE A 169 5.08 4.28 7.96
C ILE A 169 5.05 3.72 6.54
N HIS A 170 4.83 2.41 6.39
CA HIS A 170 4.70 1.77 5.08
C HIS A 170 3.59 2.41 4.25
N LEU A 171 2.38 2.54 4.80
CA LEU A 171 1.25 3.15 4.09
C LEU A 171 1.50 4.64 3.78
N SER A 172 2.18 5.35 4.67
CA SER A 172 2.58 6.75 4.45
C SER A 172 3.57 6.90 3.31
N LEU A 173 4.48 5.94 3.12
CA LEU A 173 5.37 5.91 1.97
C LEU A 173 4.57 5.64 0.67
N LEU A 174 3.60 4.73 0.69
CA LEU A 174 2.71 4.50 -0.48
C LEU A 174 1.89 5.74 -0.87
N ARG A 175 1.56 6.60 0.11
CA ARG A 175 0.87 7.88 -0.16
C ARG A 175 1.71 8.84 -1.00
N LEU A 176 3.03 8.68 -1.04
CA LEU A 176 3.96 9.54 -1.78
C LEU A 176 4.07 9.20 -3.28
N PHE A 177 3.34 8.20 -3.76
CA PHE A 177 3.24 7.88 -5.18
C PHE A 177 2.02 8.55 -5.81
N ASN A 178 2.12 8.93 -7.07
CA ASN A 178 0.99 9.40 -7.88
C ASN A 178 0.14 8.22 -8.39
N LEU A 179 -0.90 8.53 -9.15
CA LEU A 179 -1.82 7.53 -9.71
C LEU A 179 -1.12 6.46 -10.57
N HIS A 180 0.05 6.76 -11.14
CA HIS A 180 0.80 5.85 -11.99
C HIS A 180 1.78 4.95 -11.22
N GLY A 181 1.82 5.05 -9.89
CA GLY A 181 2.80 4.33 -9.07
C GLY A 181 4.22 4.89 -9.23
N ILE A 182 4.35 6.17 -9.60
CA ILE A 182 5.63 6.89 -9.71
C ILE A 182 5.68 7.90 -8.55
N PRO A 183 6.86 8.23 -7.99
CA PRO A 183 6.95 9.19 -6.89
C PRO A 183 6.36 10.56 -7.26
N ASP A 184 5.51 11.10 -6.39
CA ASP A 184 4.78 12.35 -6.60
C ASP A 184 5.54 13.53 -5.98
N LEU A 185 6.52 14.05 -6.73
CA LEU A 185 7.31 15.20 -6.33
C LEU A 185 6.49 16.49 -6.19
N THR A 186 5.24 16.51 -6.65
CA THR A 186 4.33 17.65 -6.46
C THR A 186 3.72 17.68 -5.06
N THR A 187 3.87 16.60 -4.27
CA THR A 187 3.39 16.53 -2.90
C THR A 187 4.08 17.61 -2.05
N PRO A 188 3.32 18.51 -1.38
CA PRO A 188 3.90 19.54 -0.53
C PRO A 188 4.75 18.93 0.59
N GLY A 189 6.01 19.36 0.68
CA GLY A 189 6.96 18.86 1.69
C GLY A 189 7.43 17.41 1.46
N TYR A 190 7.39 16.92 0.22
CA TYR A 190 7.75 15.54 -0.13
C TYR A 190 9.08 15.09 0.49
N LEU A 191 10.15 15.90 0.36
CA LEU A 191 11.49 15.54 0.87
C LEU A 191 11.54 15.53 2.39
N GLU A 192 10.84 16.45 3.04
CA GLU A 192 10.72 16.53 4.50
C GLU A 192 9.96 15.32 5.05
N ILE A 193 8.87 14.93 4.39
CA ILE A 193 8.08 13.75 4.73
C ILE A 193 8.95 12.49 4.58
N LEU A 194 9.65 12.33 3.45
CA LEU A 194 10.49 11.17 3.19
C LEU A 194 11.64 11.04 4.21
N LYS A 195 12.36 12.14 4.48
CA LYS A 195 13.41 12.18 5.52
C LYS A 195 12.86 11.84 6.90
N ARG A 196 11.67 12.34 7.25
CA ARG A 196 11.01 12.03 8.52
C ARG A 196 10.65 10.56 8.61
N LEU A 197 10.02 9.99 7.58
CA LEU A 197 9.64 8.57 7.54
C LEU A 197 10.87 7.66 7.61
N ARG A 198 11.96 7.98 6.93
CA ARG A 198 13.25 7.25 7.06
C ARG A 198 13.73 7.21 8.51
N ARG A 199 13.77 8.36 9.19
CA ARG A 199 14.21 8.43 10.60
C ARG A 199 13.31 7.60 11.51
N LEU A 200 12.00 7.67 11.31
CA LEU A 200 11.05 6.88 12.08
C LEU A 200 11.24 5.38 11.82
N LEU A 201 11.49 4.97 10.57
CA LEU A 201 11.71 3.58 10.21
C LEU A 201 12.94 3.00 10.91
N VAL A 202 14.07 3.73 10.88
CA VAL A 202 15.30 3.35 11.58
C VAL A 202 15.10 3.31 13.09
N PHE A 203 14.44 4.34 13.65
CA PHE A 203 14.16 4.41 15.08
C PHE A 203 13.34 3.21 15.56
N TRP A 204 12.21 2.93 14.91
CA TRP A 204 11.34 1.83 15.32
C TRP A 204 11.97 0.46 15.09
N GLY A 205 12.74 0.27 14.01
CA GLY A 205 13.52 -0.94 13.79
C GLY A 205 14.51 -1.21 14.92
N SER A 206 15.25 -0.18 15.35
CA SER A 206 16.17 -0.28 16.48
C SER A 206 15.45 -0.63 17.78
N VAL A 207 14.39 0.12 18.12
CA VAL A 207 13.64 -0.12 19.37
C VAL A 207 13.03 -1.51 19.40
N PHE A 208 12.49 -1.99 18.27
CA PHE A 208 11.91 -3.33 18.21
C PHE A 208 12.96 -4.43 18.40
N SER A 209 14.17 -4.25 17.85
CA SER A 209 15.27 -5.21 18.00
C SER A 209 15.79 -5.36 19.44
N GLU A 210 15.51 -4.38 20.31
CA GLU A 210 15.88 -4.40 21.73
C GLU A 210 14.84 -5.11 22.61
N LEU A 211 13.65 -5.39 22.08
CA LEU A 211 12.60 -6.09 22.82
C LEU A 211 12.96 -7.57 23.04
N GLN A 212 12.68 -8.05 24.25
CA GLN A 212 12.83 -9.46 24.62
C GLN A 212 11.45 -10.13 24.63
N ASP A 213 11.41 -11.42 24.34
CA ASP A 213 10.20 -12.26 24.43
C ASP A 213 9.01 -11.81 23.56
N VAL A 214 9.28 -11.16 22.43
CA VAL A 214 8.25 -10.77 21.46
C VAL A 214 7.56 -12.01 20.90
N LEU A 215 6.22 -12.00 20.88
CA LEU A 215 5.44 -13.07 20.26
C LEU A 215 5.88 -13.28 18.80
N PRO A 216 6.27 -14.49 18.37
CA PRO A 216 6.82 -14.74 17.04
C PRO A 216 5.94 -14.22 15.89
N LEU A 217 4.61 -14.27 16.05
CA LEU A 217 3.67 -13.77 15.06
C LEU A 217 3.74 -12.24 14.90
N ILE A 218 3.92 -11.49 15.99
CA ILE A 218 4.06 -10.03 15.96
C ILE A 218 5.40 -9.66 15.34
N ALA A 219 6.48 -10.37 15.69
CA ALA A 219 7.79 -10.19 15.08
C ALA A 219 7.74 -10.42 13.56
N ALA A 220 7.11 -11.50 13.09
CA ALA A 220 6.96 -11.75 11.66
C ALA A 220 6.22 -10.64 10.92
N VAL A 221 5.15 -10.09 11.52
CA VAL A 221 4.40 -8.96 10.96
C VAL A 221 5.25 -7.69 10.92
N PHE A 222 5.96 -7.39 12.01
CA PHE A 222 6.81 -6.21 12.11
C PHE A 222 7.91 -6.26 11.03
N GLU A 223 8.63 -7.37 10.94
CA GLU A 223 9.73 -7.56 9.97
C GLU A 223 9.25 -7.52 8.53
N ASP A 224 8.10 -8.13 8.22
CA ASP A 224 7.52 -8.06 6.87
C ASP A 224 7.18 -6.61 6.48
N LYS A 225 6.52 -5.88 7.37
CA LYS A 225 6.14 -4.48 7.11
C LYS A 225 7.35 -3.53 7.10
N LEU A 226 8.36 -3.79 7.92
CA LEU A 226 9.64 -3.06 7.91
C LEU A 226 10.35 -3.26 6.57
N SER A 227 10.50 -4.51 6.13
CA SER A 227 11.14 -4.83 4.84
C SER A 227 10.39 -4.20 3.65
N LEU A 228 9.05 -4.21 3.67
CA LEU A 228 8.25 -3.55 2.64
C LEU A 228 8.47 -2.03 2.64
N ALA A 229 8.41 -1.41 3.82
CA ALA A 229 8.67 0.02 3.96
C ALA A 229 10.07 0.40 3.46
N GLU A 230 11.11 -0.37 3.80
CA GLU A 230 12.48 -0.12 3.33
C GLU A 230 12.60 -0.18 1.80
N LYS A 231 11.99 -1.20 1.16
CA LYS A 231 11.99 -1.32 -0.30
C LYS A 231 11.33 -0.13 -0.97
N VAL A 232 10.18 0.29 -0.46
CA VAL A 232 9.46 1.47 -0.96
C VAL A 232 10.29 2.74 -0.76
N LEU A 233 10.91 2.89 0.41
CA LEU A 233 11.72 4.04 0.79
C LEU A 233 12.96 4.16 -0.12
N ILE A 234 13.68 3.06 -0.37
CA ILE A 234 14.80 3.00 -1.33
C ILE A 234 14.33 3.40 -2.75
N TYR A 235 13.20 2.87 -3.19
CA TYR A 235 12.65 3.21 -4.51
C TYR A 235 12.34 4.71 -4.64
N LEU A 236 11.67 5.29 -3.64
CA LEU A 236 11.36 6.72 -3.59
C LEU A 236 12.64 7.58 -3.61
N GLU A 237 13.72 7.12 -2.95
CA GLU A 237 14.99 7.85 -2.88
C GLU A 237 15.77 7.86 -4.19
N GLN A 238 15.78 6.73 -4.91
CA GLN A 238 16.47 6.61 -6.20
C GLN A 238 15.89 7.55 -7.28
N HIS A 239 14.61 7.89 -7.16
CA HIS A 239 13.88 8.73 -8.10
C HIS A 239 13.82 10.21 -7.68
N ASN A 240 14.50 10.59 -6.60
CA ASN A 240 14.59 11.99 -6.13
C ASN A 240 15.77 12.77 -6.72
N SER A 241 16.55 12.16 -7.61
CA SER A 241 17.61 12.89 -8.30
C SER A 241 16.97 13.92 -9.25
N PRO A 242 17.25 15.23 -9.10
CA PRO A 242 16.79 16.22 -10.06
C PRO A 242 17.37 15.85 -11.43
N MET A 243 16.50 15.61 -12.41
CA MET A 243 16.90 15.62 -13.83
C MET A 243 17.29 17.04 -14.25
#